data_AF-A0A3L8R867-F1
#
_entry.id   AF-A0A3L8R867-F1
#
_cell.length_a   1.000
_cell.length_b   1.000
_cell.length_c   1.000
_cell.angle_alpha   90.00
_cell.angle_beta   90.00
_cell.angle_gamma   90.00
#
_symmetry.space_group_name_H-M   'P 1'
#
loop_
_entity.id
_entity.type
_entity.pdbx_description
1 polymer ?
#
loop_
_entity_poly.entity_id
_entity_poly.type
_entity_poly.pdbx_seq_one_letter_code
_entity_poly.pdbx_strand_id
1 'polypeptide(L)'
;MQLAWDRYKENMEQAREALLQQRTQPWVHLRPQEVNPYPQDVCARFPKSIRLGQQEKQVPLIIDQLYSCLRWTGRSAVSVYTHEANGRGDLMLGVKAAQALRLVFSTEGPSANDVALLTAAKAHAKLPELFDGCGLPYVILPGSDANPKAEPVFAKDRAPEYVLVTPQLAATKALQTTVESAWGGRSMALTEYAKTEAAPFGGGKTFATGLGQEERGITFDADLREYKRAQEALGEDEAVRRTVRLEYLATLSGNARPLLAALFPEDEAENLDANLKRYAGDARSRLYFSYTNKSASRFALVLAEFEKAGKHDVHVVQICPEFWNPKFALNRNWLVAGLTEEPLRGYLAERGVGRVELTELPAESSMVRSSFETGLEDGKRLHLVVTARIGHADLLKLVRASEPVMMTTGNQSTSEALAAGKTILYESIGMEQSWAFCRSLYQGARVDPREIARIEAVSRDYDRVRAVPHSKELPGLKEFAEAGQALAVILGNQSFPRFSDVAAAGKDLSRWISGRYLRRTLLKCPDFEQRLREAEQRVMTGYQRAEVYAEFVQMLLTLPAG
;
A
#
# COMPACT_ATOMS: atom_id res chain seq x y z
N MET A 1 11.79 20.27 -25.84
CA MET A 1 10.74 20.80 -24.94
C MET A 1 9.69 21.58 -25.71
N GLN A 2 9.97 22.77 -26.24
CA GLN A 2 8.96 23.68 -26.82
C GLN A 2 8.02 23.05 -27.87
N LEU A 3 8.55 22.27 -28.81
CA LEU A 3 7.77 21.49 -29.80
C LEU A 3 6.80 20.43 -29.22
N ALA A 4 6.97 20.01 -27.96
CA ALA A 4 6.04 19.14 -27.25
C ALA A 4 5.00 19.94 -26.43
N TRP A 5 5.35 21.15 -26.02
CA TRP A 5 4.50 22.07 -25.26
C TRP A 5 3.34 22.58 -26.12
N ASP A 6 3.61 23.09 -27.33
CA ASP A 6 2.56 23.61 -28.21
C ASP A 6 1.59 22.49 -28.60
N ARG A 7 2.14 21.30 -28.86
CA ARG A 7 1.39 20.08 -29.16
C ARG A 7 0.52 19.62 -27.99
N TYR A 8 0.94 19.76 -26.73
CA TYR A 8 0.08 19.46 -25.57
C TYR A 8 -1.05 20.49 -25.44
N LYS A 9 -0.74 21.79 -25.59
CA LYS A 9 -1.76 22.85 -25.51
C LYS A 9 -2.83 22.67 -26.60
N GLU A 10 -2.40 22.45 -27.83
CA GLU A 10 -3.26 22.12 -28.97
C GLU A 10 -4.10 20.86 -28.69
N ASN A 11 -3.48 19.79 -28.15
CA ASN A 11 -4.21 18.59 -27.72
C ASN A 11 -5.31 18.90 -26.68
N MET A 12 -5.08 19.79 -25.72
CA MET A 12 -6.07 20.15 -24.69
C MET A 12 -7.22 21.00 -25.26
N GLU A 13 -6.96 21.88 -26.23
CA GLU A 13 -8.00 22.69 -26.87
C GLU A 13 -8.83 21.84 -27.85
N GLN A 14 -8.19 20.97 -28.65
CA GLN A 14 -8.89 19.94 -29.45
C GLN A 14 -9.66 18.94 -28.56
N ALA A 15 -9.08 18.51 -27.44
CA ALA A 15 -9.76 17.65 -26.48
C ALA A 15 -10.97 18.32 -25.85
N ARG A 16 -11.00 19.65 -25.69
CA ARG A 16 -12.15 20.39 -25.16
C ARG A 16 -13.33 20.40 -26.14
N GLU A 17 -13.09 20.60 -27.42
CA GLU A 17 -14.15 20.53 -28.44
C GLU A 17 -14.65 19.10 -28.61
N ALA A 18 -13.74 18.12 -28.65
CA ALA A 18 -14.08 16.70 -28.61
C ALA A 18 -14.90 16.35 -27.36
N LEU A 19 -14.51 16.80 -26.16
CA LEU A 19 -15.24 16.58 -24.90
C LEU A 19 -16.66 17.14 -24.94
N LEU A 20 -16.90 18.27 -25.62
CA LEU A 20 -18.26 18.81 -25.78
C LEU A 20 -19.15 17.94 -26.66
N GLN A 21 -18.59 17.34 -27.73
CA GLN A 21 -19.29 16.39 -28.59
C GLN A 21 -19.46 15.02 -27.91
N GLN A 22 -18.43 14.54 -27.20
CA GLN A 22 -18.43 13.27 -26.47
C GLN A 22 -19.44 13.26 -25.30
N ARG A 23 -19.84 14.43 -24.79
CA ARG A 23 -20.91 14.58 -23.79
C ARG A 23 -22.32 14.39 -24.36
N THR A 24 -22.54 14.59 -25.66
CA THR A 24 -23.85 14.33 -26.28
C THR A 24 -23.99 12.89 -26.78
N GLN A 25 -22.88 12.19 -27.06
CA GLN A 25 -22.88 10.79 -27.51
C GLN A 25 -21.83 9.92 -26.78
N PRO A 26 -21.88 9.79 -25.43
CA PRO A 26 -20.84 9.09 -24.67
C PRO A 26 -20.70 7.60 -25.01
N TRP A 27 -21.75 6.95 -25.54
CA TRP A 27 -21.72 5.53 -25.94
C TRP A 27 -20.71 5.19 -27.03
N VAL A 28 -20.41 6.15 -27.93
CA VAL A 28 -19.34 6.01 -28.95
C VAL A 28 -17.96 5.87 -28.27
N HIS A 29 -17.86 6.27 -27.01
CA HIS A 29 -16.63 6.30 -26.23
C HIS A 29 -16.60 5.30 -25.06
N LEU A 30 -17.66 4.50 -24.89
CA LEU A 30 -17.68 3.38 -23.95
C LEU A 30 -17.23 2.10 -24.64
N ARG A 31 -16.44 1.28 -23.95
CA ARG A 31 -16.25 -0.14 -24.26
C ARG A 31 -16.29 -0.95 -22.96
N PRO A 32 -16.66 -2.24 -23.00
CA PRO A 32 -16.27 -3.19 -21.97
C PRO A 32 -14.76 -3.18 -21.71
N GLN A 33 -14.35 -3.45 -20.47
CA GLN A 33 -13.01 -3.97 -20.18
C GLN A 33 -12.86 -5.36 -20.82
N GLU A 34 -11.68 -5.66 -21.37
CA GLU A 34 -11.40 -6.95 -22.04
C GLU A 34 -11.46 -8.14 -21.07
N VAL A 35 -11.04 -7.91 -19.81
CA VAL A 35 -11.26 -8.82 -18.70
C VAL A 35 -12.23 -8.15 -17.73
N ASN A 36 -13.42 -8.72 -17.54
CA ASN A 36 -14.39 -8.20 -16.57
C ASN A 36 -13.79 -8.25 -15.15
N PRO A 37 -13.60 -7.11 -14.45
CA PRO A 37 -13.04 -7.10 -13.10
C PRO A 37 -13.99 -7.68 -12.03
N TYR A 38 -15.26 -7.94 -12.37
CA TYR A 38 -16.31 -8.44 -11.48
C TYR A 38 -16.96 -9.74 -12.01
N PRO A 39 -16.23 -10.87 -12.00
CA PRO A 39 -16.81 -12.20 -12.14
C PRO A 39 -17.73 -12.55 -10.95
N GLN A 40 -18.52 -13.62 -11.08
CA GLN A 40 -19.54 -14.00 -10.10
C GLN A 40 -18.99 -14.24 -8.68
N ASP A 41 -17.78 -14.78 -8.55
CA ASP A 41 -17.15 -15.02 -7.24
C ASP A 41 -16.74 -13.71 -6.54
N VAL A 42 -16.42 -12.65 -7.29
CA VAL A 42 -16.19 -11.30 -6.77
C VAL A 42 -17.52 -10.64 -6.41
N CYS A 43 -18.56 -10.81 -7.24
CA CYS A 43 -19.91 -10.33 -6.91
C CYS A 43 -20.45 -10.95 -5.60
N ALA A 44 -20.18 -12.23 -5.35
CA ALA A 44 -20.53 -12.94 -4.12
C ALA A 44 -19.75 -12.47 -2.85
N ARG A 45 -18.74 -11.61 -3.01
CA ARG A 45 -18.00 -10.99 -1.88
C ARG A 45 -18.59 -9.65 -1.45
N PHE A 46 -19.33 -8.93 -2.32
CA PHE A 46 -19.89 -7.61 -1.98
C PHE A 46 -20.81 -7.61 -0.75
N PRO A 47 -21.82 -8.50 -0.61
CA PRO A 47 -22.64 -8.57 0.60
C PRO A 47 -21.82 -8.74 1.88
N LYS A 48 -20.73 -9.52 1.80
CA LYS A 48 -19.83 -9.84 2.94
C LYS A 48 -18.91 -8.67 3.32
N SER A 49 -18.76 -7.68 2.43
CA SER A 49 -17.96 -6.46 2.64
C SER A 49 -18.71 -5.34 3.37
N ILE A 50 -20.05 -5.42 3.41
CA ILE A 50 -20.91 -4.40 3.98
C ILE A 50 -21.04 -4.63 5.50
N ARG A 51 -20.73 -3.61 6.29
CA ARG A 51 -20.92 -3.61 7.74
C ARG A 51 -22.40 -3.37 8.05
N LEU A 52 -22.94 -4.08 9.05
CA LEU A 52 -24.31 -3.89 9.53
C LEU A 52 -24.54 -2.42 9.91
N GLY A 53 -25.65 -1.82 9.45
CA GLY A 53 -25.98 -0.42 9.69
C GLY A 53 -25.14 0.59 8.90
N GLN A 54 -24.31 0.16 7.95
CA GLN A 54 -23.47 1.04 7.10
C GLN A 54 -23.85 0.98 5.61
N GLN A 55 -24.95 0.30 5.26
CA GLN A 55 -25.38 0.07 3.87
C GLN A 55 -25.50 1.38 3.06
N GLU A 56 -26.12 2.41 3.63
CA GLU A 56 -26.27 3.74 2.98
C GLU A 56 -24.93 4.43 2.69
N LYS A 57 -23.90 4.16 3.50
CA LYS A 57 -22.57 4.74 3.32
C LYS A 57 -21.69 3.89 2.39
N GLN A 58 -21.89 2.57 2.35
CA GLN A 58 -20.99 1.63 1.67
C GLN A 58 -21.50 1.17 0.30
N VAL A 59 -22.80 0.93 0.13
CA VAL A 59 -23.36 0.46 -1.16
C VAL A 59 -23.16 1.49 -2.29
N PRO A 60 -23.28 2.82 -2.08
CA PRO A 60 -22.93 3.80 -3.11
C PRO A 60 -21.48 3.75 -3.59
N LEU A 61 -20.56 3.18 -2.80
CA LEU A 61 -19.14 3.02 -3.16
C LEU A 61 -18.86 1.74 -3.91
N ILE A 62 -19.61 0.69 -3.60
CA ILE A 62 -19.64 -0.53 -4.39
C ILE A 62 -20.22 -0.18 -5.77
N ILE A 63 -21.31 0.58 -5.83
CA ILE A 63 -21.84 1.15 -7.07
C ILE A 63 -20.77 1.99 -7.79
N ASP A 64 -20.12 2.96 -7.13
CA ASP A 64 -19.00 3.73 -7.73
C ASP A 64 -17.92 2.80 -8.32
N GLN A 65 -17.54 1.73 -7.61
CA GLN A 65 -16.55 0.75 -8.07
C GLN A 65 -17.02 -0.03 -9.31
N LEU A 66 -18.25 -0.54 -9.32
CA LEU A 66 -18.79 -1.43 -10.36
C LEU A 66 -18.76 -0.83 -11.78
N TYR A 67 -18.86 0.49 -11.90
CA TYR A 67 -18.67 1.18 -13.19
C TYR A 67 -17.29 0.96 -13.82
N SER A 68 -16.27 0.53 -13.07
CA SER A 68 -14.94 0.20 -13.61
C SER A 68 -14.89 -1.10 -14.43
N CYS A 69 -16.02 -1.79 -14.65
CA CYS A 69 -16.12 -2.81 -15.70
C CYS A 69 -16.13 -2.24 -17.13
N LEU A 70 -16.24 -0.91 -17.26
CA LEU A 70 -16.14 -0.18 -18.52
C LEU A 70 -14.78 0.53 -18.64
N ARG A 71 -14.39 0.86 -19.87
CA ARG A 71 -13.29 1.76 -20.24
C ARG A 71 -13.78 2.87 -21.16
N TRP A 72 -13.06 3.99 -21.15
CA TRP A 72 -13.36 5.19 -21.93
C TRP A 72 -12.33 5.36 -23.05
N THR A 73 -12.79 5.40 -24.30
CA THR A 73 -11.97 5.61 -25.49
C THR A 73 -12.00 7.06 -26.01
N GLY A 74 -12.83 7.91 -25.38
CA GLY A 74 -12.87 9.35 -25.62
C GLY A 74 -11.76 10.12 -24.90
N ARG A 75 -11.78 11.44 -25.02
CA ARG A 75 -10.87 12.34 -24.31
C ARG A 75 -11.32 12.55 -22.87
N SER A 76 -10.39 12.84 -21.96
CA SER A 76 -10.66 13.04 -20.52
C SER A 76 -9.57 13.83 -19.81
N ALA A 77 -9.64 15.16 -19.81
CA ALA A 77 -8.65 16.03 -19.17
C ALA A 77 -8.66 15.92 -17.62
N VAL A 78 -7.82 15.04 -17.06
CA VAL A 78 -7.74 14.73 -15.62
C VAL A 78 -6.37 15.09 -15.05
N SER A 79 -6.35 15.73 -13.89
CA SER A 79 -5.12 16.06 -13.16
C SER A 79 -5.07 15.34 -11.81
N VAL A 80 -4.03 14.54 -11.61
CA VAL A 80 -3.65 13.99 -10.31
C VAL A 80 -2.55 14.87 -9.73
N TYR A 81 -2.87 15.62 -8.69
CA TYR A 81 -1.93 16.42 -7.94
C TYR A 81 -1.44 15.66 -6.70
N THR A 82 -0.14 15.73 -6.43
CA THR A 82 0.47 15.17 -5.23
C THR A 82 1.39 16.17 -4.50
N HIS A 83 1.15 16.34 -3.20
CA HIS A 83 2.10 17.02 -2.31
C HIS A 83 3.00 15.98 -1.64
N GLU A 84 4.28 16.28 -1.46
CA GLU A 84 5.23 15.37 -0.80
C GLU A 84 6.00 16.15 0.26
N ALA A 85 5.79 15.80 1.53
CA ALA A 85 6.40 16.51 2.66
C ALA A 85 7.56 15.74 3.30
N ASN A 86 7.41 14.42 3.47
CA ASN A 86 8.28 13.61 4.34
C ASN A 86 8.76 12.28 3.73
N GLY A 87 8.59 12.07 2.42
CA GLY A 87 9.27 10.99 1.68
C GLY A 87 8.38 9.86 1.13
N ARG A 88 8.35 9.78 -0.20
CA ARG A 88 7.94 8.74 -1.16
C ARG A 88 6.53 8.16 -1.09
N GLY A 89 5.94 7.94 0.08
CA GLY A 89 4.60 7.34 0.18
C GLY A 89 3.52 8.18 -0.51
N ASP A 90 3.62 9.49 -0.34
CA ASP A 90 2.71 10.48 -0.90
C ASP A 90 2.77 10.51 -2.45
N LEU A 91 3.98 10.62 -3.00
CA LEU A 91 4.24 10.60 -4.44
C LEU A 91 3.82 9.27 -5.07
N MET A 92 4.08 8.14 -4.41
CA MET A 92 3.68 6.82 -4.91
C MET A 92 2.17 6.65 -4.97
N LEU A 93 1.43 7.18 -4.00
CA LEU A 93 -0.04 7.24 -4.06
C LEU A 93 -0.53 8.07 -5.25
N GLY A 94 0.11 9.23 -5.53
CA GLY A 94 -0.16 10.02 -6.74
C GLY A 94 0.10 9.24 -8.04
N VAL A 95 1.24 8.55 -8.13
CA VAL A 95 1.60 7.68 -9.27
C VAL A 95 0.57 6.58 -9.47
N LYS A 96 0.23 5.83 -8.42
CA LYS A 96 -0.77 4.75 -8.43
C LYS A 96 -2.15 5.25 -8.87
N ALA A 97 -2.59 6.40 -8.35
CA ALA A 97 -3.88 6.99 -8.72
C ALA A 97 -3.91 7.44 -10.20
N ALA A 98 -2.82 8.02 -10.70
CA ALA A 98 -2.68 8.36 -12.12
C ALA A 98 -2.61 7.12 -13.02
N GLN A 99 -1.97 6.04 -12.58
CA GLN A 99 -1.97 4.75 -13.29
C GLN A 99 -3.36 4.12 -13.34
N ALA A 100 -4.09 4.07 -12.23
CA ALA A 100 -5.47 3.55 -12.20
C ALA A 100 -6.39 4.30 -13.18
N LEU A 101 -6.31 5.64 -13.20
CA LEU A 101 -7.03 6.45 -14.18
C LEU A 101 -6.60 6.16 -15.62
N ARG A 102 -5.29 6.01 -15.89
CA ARG A 102 -4.77 5.65 -17.23
C ARG A 102 -5.23 4.28 -17.71
N LEU A 103 -5.60 3.35 -16.82
CA LEU A 103 -6.21 2.06 -17.18
C LEU A 103 -7.71 2.14 -17.49
N VAL A 104 -8.38 3.25 -17.13
CA VAL A 104 -9.74 3.55 -17.63
C VAL A 104 -9.70 4.04 -19.06
N PHE A 105 -8.62 4.74 -19.43
CA PHE A 105 -8.48 5.35 -20.75
C PHE A 105 -7.82 4.40 -21.74
N SER A 106 -8.21 4.47 -23.02
CA SER A 106 -7.57 3.65 -24.04
C SER A 106 -6.08 3.98 -24.14
N THR A 107 -5.24 2.94 -23.99
CA THR A 107 -3.78 2.99 -24.14
C THR A 107 -3.35 3.20 -25.60
N GLU A 108 -4.21 2.84 -26.55
CA GLU A 108 -3.97 2.94 -28.00
C GLU A 108 -4.63 4.19 -28.63
N GLY A 109 -5.41 4.93 -27.83
CA GLY A 109 -6.13 6.13 -28.26
C GLY A 109 -5.41 7.44 -27.91
N PRO A 110 -5.93 8.59 -28.41
CA PRO A 110 -5.43 9.93 -28.03
C PRO A 110 -5.45 10.17 -26.51
N SER A 111 -6.36 9.47 -25.83
CA SER A 111 -6.67 9.51 -24.39
C SER A 111 -5.50 9.17 -23.45
N ALA A 112 -4.49 8.45 -23.91
CA ALA A 112 -3.36 8.04 -23.07
C ALA A 112 -2.56 9.22 -22.46
N ASN A 113 -2.62 10.40 -23.08
CA ASN A 113 -1.94 11.61 -22.61
C ASN A 113 -2.81 12.50 -21.69
N ASP A 114 -4.11 12.24 -21.57
CA ASP A 114 -5.04 13.18 -20.94
C ASP A 114 -5.01 13.16 -19.39
N VAL A 115 -4.27 12.21 -18.79
CA VAL A 115 -4.04 12.11 -17.33
C VAL A 115 -2.68 12.69 -16.95
N ALA A 116 -2.68 13.89 -16.41
CA ALA A 116 -1.51 14.55 -15.84
C ALA A 116 -1.20 14.06 -14.41
N LEU A 117 0.08 13.88 -14.08
CA LEU A 117 0.56 13.77 -12.69
C LEU A 117 1.39 15.01 -12.35
N LEU A 118 1.02 15.71 -11.28
CA LEU A 118 1.60 16.98 -10.86
C LEU A 118 2.24 16.81 -9.47
N THR A 119 3.56 16.90 -9.37
CA THR A 119 4.23 17.00 -8.08
C THR A 119 4.18 18.44 -7.56
N ALA A 120 4.28 18.65 -6.23
CA ALA A 120 4.32 19.99 -5.62
C ALA A 120 5.32 20.94 -6.32
N ALA A 121 6.53 20.46 -6.62
CA ALA A 121 7.54 21.21 -7.35
C ALA A 121 7.06 21.70 -8.73
N LYS A 122 6.41 20.82 -9.51
CA LYS A 122 5.88 21.12 -10.85
C LYS A 122 4.67 22.04 -10.81
N ALA A 123 3.83 21.92 -9.78
CA ALA A 123 2.69 22.81 -9.58
C ALA A 123 3.14 24.21 -9.15
N HIS A 124 4.04 24.32 -8.17
CA HIS A 124 4.60 25.60 -7.71
C HIS A 124 5.30 26.35 -8.85
N ALA A 125 6.10 25.66 -9.66
CA ALA A 125 6.78 26.26 -10.83
C ALA A 125 5.83 26.74 -11.95
N LYS A 126 4.51 26.53 -11.83
CA LYS A 126 3.50 27.00 -12.79
C LYS A 126 2.48 27.97 -12.18
N LEU A 127 2.16 27.83 -10.89
CA LEU A 127 1.23 28.69 -10.16
C LEU A 127 1.74 28.99 -8.73
N PRO A 128 2.80 29.82 -8.55
CA PRO A 128 3.36 30.13 -7.22
C PRO A 128 2.31 30.71 -6.27
N GLU A 129 1.48 31.62 -6.80
CA GLU A 129 0.34 32.29 -6.16
C GLU A 129 -0.62 31.32 -5.43
N LEU A 130 -0.73 30.08 -5.92
CA LEU A 130 -1.60 29.02 -5.37
C LEU A 130 -1.00 28.37 -4.11
N PHE A 131 0.32 28.45 -3.94
CA PHE A 131 1.09 27.92 -2.80
C PHE A 131 1.44 29.01 -1.78
N ASP A 132 1.82 30.21 -2.23
CA ASP A 132 2.14 31.34 -1.36
C ASP A 132 0.95 31.68 -0.42
N GLY A 133 -0.28 31.61 -0.94
CA GLY A 133 -1.50 31.82 -0.17
C GLY A 133 -1.92 30.68 0.78
N CYS A 134 -1.26 29.51 0.75
CA CYS A 134 -1.64 28.36 1.59
C CYS A 134 -0.68 28.09 2.79
N GLY A 135 0.47 28.78 2.85
CA GLY A 135 1.36 28.77 4.01
C GLY A 135 2.10 27.44 4.25
N LEU A 136 2.31 26.63 3.21
CA LEU A 136 2.87 25.28 3.33
C LEU A 136 4.35 25.21 2.90
N PRO A 137 5.23 24.60 3.69
CA PRO A 137 6.53 24.17 3.20
C PRO A 137 6.36 23.00 2.21
N TYR A 138 7.03 23.08 1.06
CA TYR A 138 7.16 21.99 0.10
C TYR A 138 8.63 21.61 -0.05
N VAL A 139 8.90 20.34 -0.35
CA VAL A 139 10.27 19.83 -0.58
C VAL A 139 10.36 19.32 -2.02
N ILE A 140 11.34 19.83 -2.77
CA ILE A 140 11.65 19.31 -4.11
C ILE A 140 12.58 18.10 -3.94
N LEU A 141 12.06 16.88 -4.10
CA LEU A 141 12.91 15.68 -4.04
C LEU A 141 13.76 15.51 -5.31
N PRO A 142 15.10 15.39 -5.18
CA PRO A 142 15.98 15.10 -6.32
C PRO A 142 15.59 13.80 -7.04
N GLY A 143 15.59 13.83 -8.37
CA GLY A 143 15.30 12.67 -9.21
C GLY A 143 13.82 12.34 -9.44
N SER A 144 12.88 13.11 -8.85
CA SER A 144 11.43 12.96 -9.12
C SER A 144 11.03 13.30 -10.58
N ASP A 145 11.95 13.86 -11.36
CA ASP A 145 11.80 14.19 -12.78
C ASP A 145 12.13 13.08 -13.78
N ALA A 146 12.68 11.94 -13.31
CA ALA A 146 13.30 10.91 -14.15
C ALA A 146 12.35 10.06 -15.03
N ASN A 147 11.12 10.51 -15.31
CA ASN A 147 10.18 9.83 -16.22
C ASN A 147 9.66 10.78 -17.32
N PRO A 148 10.47 11.05 -18.36
CA PRO A 148 10.17 12.05 -19.39
C PRO A 148 9.26 11.51 -20.51
N LYS A 149 7.99 11.27 -20.20
CA LYS A 149 6.93 11.07 -21.21
C LYS A 149 5.74 12.00 -20.94
N ALA A 150 5.70 13.08 -21.73
CA ALA A 150 4.79 14.24 -21.67
C ALA A 150 4.90 15.10 -20.39
N GLU A 151 5.26 16.38 -20.56
CA GLU A 151 5.09 17.42 -19.55
C GLU A 151 3.65 17.98 -19.64
N PRO A 152 2.84 17.96 -18.57
CA PRO A 152 1.50 18.53 -18.61
C PRO A 152 1.52 20.06 -18.48
N VAL A 153 0.65 20.73 -19.23
CA VAL A 153 0.60 22.20 -19.35
C VAL A 153 -0.80 22.72 -19.06
N PHE A 154 -0.93 23.58 -18.05
CA PHE A 154 -2.16 24.35 -17.82
C PHE A 154 -2.05 25.70 -18.50
N ALA A 155 -3.10 26.10 -19.23
CA ALA A 155 -3.28 27.50 -19.59
C ALA A 155 -3.72 28.27 -18.33
N LYS A 156 -3.13 29.44 -18.07
CA LYS A 156 -3.36 30.19 -16.81
C LYS A 156 -4.83 30.60 -16.59
N ASP A 157 -5.65 30.54 -17.64
CA ASP A 157 -7.07 30.88 -17.68
C ASP A 157 -8.04 29.67 -17.73
N ARG A 158 -7.56 28.41 -17.80
CA ARG A 158 -8.42 27.23 -18.09
C ARG A 158 -8.12 26.03 -17.19
N ALA A 159 -9.17 25.57 -16.51
CA ALA A 159 -9.15 24.45 -15.56
C ALA A 159 -9.18 23.05 -16.22
N PRO A 160 -8.63 22.01 -15.55
CA PRO A 160 -8.91 20.61 -15.87
C PRO A 160 -10.36 20.22 -15.49
N GLU A 161 -10.96 19.22 -16.16
CA GLU A 161 -12.32 18.76 -15.82
C GLU A 161 -12.37 18.05 -14.45
N TYR A 162 -11.26 17.44 -14.03
CA TYR A 162 -11.19 16.74 -12.75
C TYR A 162 -9.83 16.87 -12.08
N VAL A 163 -9.84 17.09 -10.76
CA VAL A 163 -8.64 17.19 -9.92
C VAL A 163 -8.70 16.19 -8.78
N LEU A 164 -7.64 15.41 -8.63
CA LEU A 164 -7.42 14.41 -7.60
C LEU A 164 -6.23 14.86 -6.73
N VAL A 165 -6.31 14.77 -5.40
CA VAL A 165 -5.29 15.28 -4.46
C VAL A 165 -4.78 14.16 -3.56
N THR A 166 -3.46 13.92 -3.58
CA THR A 166 -2.78 12.89 -2.80
C THR A 166 -1.63 13.46 -1.94
N PRO A 167 -1.44 12.98 -0.70
CA PRO A 167 -2.47 12.46 0.20
C PRO A 167 -3.46 13.58 0.60
N GLN A 168 -4.46 13.26 1.41
CA GLN A 168 -5.11 14.27 2.24
C GLN A 168 -4.33 14.46 3.55
N LEU A 169 -3.88 15.69 3.82
CA LEU A 169 -3.41 16.17 5.13
C LEU A 169 -4.15 17.48 5.46
N ALA A 170 -4.09 17.96 6.70
CA ALA A 170 -4.74 19.23 7.07
C ALA A 170 -4.29 20.40 6.18
N ALA A 171 -2.99 20.43 5.88
CA ALA A 171 -2.34 21.27 4.87
C ALA A 171 -3.08 21.28 3.52
N THR A 172 -3.39 20.10 2.98
CA THR A 172 -4.01 19.98 1.66
C THR A 172 -5.48 20.37 1.62
N LYS A 173 -6.14 20.68 2.75
CA LYS A 173 -7.50 21.28 2.72
C LYS A 173 -7.48 22.74 2.32
N ALA A 174 -6.50 23.52 2.78
CA ALA A 174 -6.29 24.88 2.27
C ALA A 174 -6.02 24.82 0.77
N LEU A 175 -5.07 23.96 0.36
CA LEU A 175 -4.76 23.72 -1.05
C LEU A 175 -5.99 23.24 -1.85
N GLN A 176 -6.82 22.36 -1.29
CA GLN A 176 -8.06 21.88 -1.92
C GLN A 176 -8.99 23.06 -2.20
N THR A 177 -9.30 23.88 -1.19
CA THR A 177 -10.13 25.07 -1.36
C THR A 177 -9.52 26.08 -2.35
N THR A 178 -8.20 26.27 -2.36
CA THR A 178 -7.54 27.15 -3.34
C THR A 178 -7.60 26.56 -4.75
N VAL A 179 -7.42 25.25 -4.93
CA VAL A 179 -7.60 24.53 -6.21
C VAL A 179 -9.04 24.65 -6.72
N GLU A 180 -10.04 24.45 -5.86
CA GLU A 180 -11.46 24.61 -6.22
C GLU A 180 -11.81 26.06 -6.54
N SER A 181 -11.18 27.03 -5.88
CA SER A 181 -11.40 28.47 -6.12
C SER A 181 -10.68 28.99 -7.38
N ALA A 182 -9.46 28.53 -7.64
CA ALA A 182 -8.66 28.96 -8.79
C ALA A 182 -9.09 28.29 -10.11
N TRP A 183 -9.66 27.08 -10.04
CA TRP A 183 -10.06 26.31 -11.23
C TRP A 183 -11.56 26.00 -11.31
N GLY A 184 -12.38 26.38 -10.32
CA GLY A 184 -13.84 26.14 -10.32
C GLY A 184 -14.25 24.66 -10.34
N GLY A 185 -13.28 23.75 -10.15
CA GLY A 185 -13.46 22.31 -10.30
C GLY A 185 -13.97 21.63 -9.02
N ARG A 186 -14.57 20.45 -9.17
CA ARG A 186 -14.98 19.59 -8.04
C ARG A 186 -13.85 18.63 -7.70
N SER A 187 -13.01 18.99 -6.73
CA SER A 187 -11.85 18.21 -6.34
C SER A 187 -12.22 16.87 -5.67
N MET A 188 -11.24 15.99 -5.53
CA MET A 188 -11.33 14.81 -4.66
C MET A 188 -10.00 14.55 -3.98
N ALA A 189 -9.99 14.38 -2.66
CA ALA A 189 -8.82 13.98 -1.91
C ALA A 189 -8.79 12.46 -1.68
N LEU A 190 -7.60 11.87 -1.55
CA LEU A 190 -7.36 10.43 -1.44
C LEU A 190 -6.38 10.06 -0.33
N THR A 191 -6.49 8.82 0.17
CA THR A 191 -5.44 8.11 0.92
C THR A 191 -5.71 6.59 0.91
N GLU A 192 -4.67 5.73 0.95
CA GLU A 192 -4.84 4.26 0.91
C GLU A 192 -5.52 3.71 2.18
N TYR A 193 -5.15 4.32 3.31
CA TYR A 193 -5.85 4.36 4.62
C TYR A 193 -5.40 5.67 5.32
N ALA A 194 -5.78 5.97 6.57
CA ALA A 194 -4.99 6.78 7.54
C ALA A 194 -5.58 6.58 8.99
N LYS A 195 -5.17 7.10 10.18
CA LYS A 195 -4.69 8.37 10.76
C LYS A 195 -5.72 9.53 11.01
N THR A 196 -6.86 9.36 11.72
CA THR A 196 -7.73 10.52 12.10
C THR A 196 -6.96 11.52 12.97
N GLU A 197 -6.37 12.53 12.35
CA GLU A 197 -5.33 13.37 12.94
C GLU A 197 -5.91 14.50 13.81
N ALA A 198 -5.22 14.82 14.90
CA ALA A 198 -5.38 16.10 15.58
C ALA A 198 -4.62 17.18 14.79
N ALA A 199 -5.15 18.41 14.71
CA ALA A 199 -4.45 19.49 14.03
C ALA A 199 -3.09 19.77 14.72
N PRO A 200 -1.99 19.95 13.97
CA PRO A 200 -0.77 20.49 14.53
C PRO A 200 -1.03 21.91 15.05
N PHE A 201 -0.50 22.23 16.23
CA PHE A 201 -0.59 23.54 16.89
C PHE A 201 -2.01 24.01 17.27
N GLY A 202 -2.59 23.38 18.30
CA GLY A 202 -3.61 24.01 19.19
C GLY A 202 -5.02 24.23 18.62
N GLY A 203 -5.23 24.13 17.31
CA GLY A 203 -6.55 24.21 16.70
C GLY A 203 -7.42 23.01 17.07
N GLY A 204 -8.38 23.19 17.97
CA GLY A 204 -9.22 22.12 18.56
C GLY A 204 -10.23 21.45 17.62
N LYS A 205 -9.79 20.95 16.46
CA LYS A 205 -10.57 20.11 15.54
C LYS A 205 -9.72 18.94 15.07
N THR A 206 -10.24 17.73 15.18
CA THR A 206 -9.69 16.54 14.54
C THR A 206 -10.14 16.47 13.07
N PHE A 207 -9.36 15.80 12.24
CA PHE A 207 -9.65 15.64 10.82
C PHE A 207 -9.66 14.17 10.41
N ALA A 208 -10.73 13.75 9.74
CA ALA A 208 -10.90 12.39 9.24
C ALA A 208 -10.02 12.15 8.01
N THR A 209 -8.74 11.90 8.27
CA THR A 209 -7.85 11.09 7.44
C THR A 209 -7.83 9.68 8.06
N GLY A 210 -8.98 9.00 8.19
CA GLY A 210 -9.15 7.90 9.16
C GLY A 210 -9.16 6.45 8.64
N LEU A 211 -9.44 5.52 9.56
CA LEU A 211 -9.90 4.15 9.27
C LEU A 211 -10.98 3.69 10.27
N GLY A 212 -11.75 4.62 10.83
CA GLY A 212 -12.88 4.33 11.70
C GLY A 212 -14.10 3.79 10.95
N GLN A 213 -15.19 4.55 10.99
CA GLN A 213 -16.48 4.10 10.46
C GLN A 213 -16.73 4.46 8.98
N GLU A 214 -15.98 5.43 8.43
CA GLU A 214 -16.36 6.18 7.23
C GLU A 214 -15.61 5.79 5.96
N GLU A 215 -14.54 4.99 6.03
CA GLU A 215 -13.44 5.03 5.06
C GLU A 215 -13.41 3.91 4.00
N ARG A 216 -12.81 4.27 2.86
CA ARG A 216 -13.22 3.89 1.50
C ARG A 216 -11.95 3.74 0.65
N GLY A 217 -11.74 2.57 0.06
CA GLY A 217 -10.41 2.14 -0.38
C GLY A 217 -9.62 1.50 0.77
N ILE A 218 -8.94 0.39 0.46
CA ILE A 218 -7.99 -0.34 1.33
C ILE A 218 -6.73 -0.75 0.55
N THR A 219 -6.88 -1.11 -0.73
CA THR A 219 -5.76 -1.56 -1.58
C THR A 219 -5.62 -0.72 -2.84
N PHE A 220 -4.38 -0.37 -3.18
CA PHE A 220 -3.93 -0.21 -4.57
C PHE A 220 -3.19 -1.47 -4.98
N ASP A 221 -3.68 -2.15 -6.02
CA ASP A 221 -3.18 -3.44 -6.46
C ASP A 221 -2.05 -3.30 -7.49
N ALA A 222 -0.81 -3.50 -7.05
CA ALA A 222 0.36 -3.63 -7.93
C ALA A 222 0.58 -5.11 -8.28
N ASP A 223 -0.41 -5.69 -8.97
CA ASP A 223 -0.52 -7.10 -9.37
C ASP A 223 -0.39 -8.13 -8.21
N LEU A 224 -0.58 -7.66 -6.97
CA LEU A 224 -0.40 -8.46 -5.76
C LEU A 224 -1.58 -9.41 -5.52
N ARG A 225 -2.79 -9.05 -5.96
CA ARG A 225 -3.96 -9.94 -5.89
C ARG A 225 -4.03 -10.96 -7.03
N GLU A 226 -3.29 -10.73 -8.11
CA GLU A 226 -3.04 -11.77 -9.13
C GLU A 226 -2.00 -12.76 -8.58
N TYR A 227 -0.88 -12.27 -8.06
CA TYR A 227 0.09 -13.08 -7.31
C TYR A 227 -0.57 -13.92 -6.20
N LYS A 228 -1.46 -13.35 -5.37
CA LYS A 228 -2.21 -14.08 -4.34
C LYS A 228 -2.99 -15.25 -4.93
N ARG A 229 -3.75 -15.00 -6.01
CA ARG A 229 -4.55 -16.04 -6.69
C ARG A 229 -3.68 -17.11 -7.35
N ALA A 230 -2.52 -16.74 -7.91
CA ALA A 230 -1.56 -17.69 -8.45
C ALA A 230 -1.00 -18.62 -7.35
N GLN A 231 -0.66 -18.07 -6.17
CA GLN A 231 -0.21 -18.86 -5.01
C GLN A 231 -1.32 -19.78 -4.44
N GLU A 232 -2.56 -19.31 -4.44
CA GLU A 232 -3.72 -20.12 -4.04
C GLU A 232 -3.97 -21.28 -5.01
N ALA A 233 -3.76 -21.06 -6.32
CA ALA A 233 -3.91 -22.08 -7.36
C ALA A 233 -2.83 -23.18 -7.35
N LEU A 234 -1.72 -23.02 -6.62
CA LEU A 234 -0.69 -24.05 -6.44
C LEU A 234 -1.13 -25.21 -5.51
N GLY A 235 -2.34 -25.16 -4.94
CA GLY A 235 -2.80 -26.12 -3.94
C GLY A 235 -2.26 -25.81 -2.54
N GLU A 236 -2.35 -26.77 -1.62
CA GLU A 236 -2.00 -26.57 -0.20
C GLU A 236 -0.53 -26.88 0.15
N ASP A 237 0.29 -27.27 -0.83
CA ASP A 237 1.71 -27.55 -0.61
C ASP A 237 2.51 -26.26 -0.42
N GLU A 238 2.86 -25.99 0.84
CA GLU A 238 3.59 -24.78 1.22
C GLU A 238 5.08 -24.82 0.83
N ALA A 239 5.65 -26.00 0.55
CA ALA A 239 7.00 -26.10 0.00
C ALA A 239 7.00 -25.67 -1.48
N VAL A 240 6.04 -26.15 -2.27
CA VAL A 240 5.84 -25.70 -3.67
C VAL A 240 5.56 -24.20 -3.74
N ARG A 241 4.66 -23.68 -2.90
CA ARG A 241 4.43 -22.22 -2.79
C ARG A 241 5.70 -21.46 -2.45
N ARG A 242 6.43 -21.88 -1.40
CA ARG A 242 7.69 -21.23 -0.99
C ARG A 242 8.72 -21.24 -2.11
N THR A 243 8.85 -22.33 -2.87
CA THR A 243 9.75 -22.38 -4.04
C THR A 243 9.40 -21.28 -5.05
N VAL A 244 8.12 -21.19 -5.47
CA VAL A 244 7.66 -20.17 -6.43
C VAL A 244 7.78 -18.75 -5.86
N ARG A 245 7.54 -18.55 -4.55
CA ARG A 245 7.76 -17.25 -3.90
C ARG A 245 9.21 -16.80 -4.02
N LEU A 246 10.17 -17.70 -3.80
CA LEU A 246 11.60 -17.36 -3.82
C LEU A 246 12.14 -17.06 -5.24
N GLU A 247 11.47 -17.49 -6.31
CA GLU A 247 11.83 -17.10 -7.69
C GLU A 247 11.79 -15.57 -7.92
N TYR A 248 10.93 -14.83 -7.21
CA TYR A 248 10.89 -13.37 -7.30
C TYR A 248 12.21 -12.71 -6.87
N LEU A 249 13.02 -13.35 -6.03
CA LEU A 249 14.33 -12.84 -5.59
C LEU A 249 15.36 -12.81 -6.73
N ALA A 250 15.34 -13.81 -7.63
CA ALA A 250 16.22 -13.84 -8.82
C ALA A 250 15.99 -12.62 -9.73
N THR A 251 14.78 -12.05 -9.70
CA THR A 251 14.40 -10.90 -10.52
C THR A 251 14.78 -9.54 -9.93
N LEU A 252 15.42 -9.47 -8.75
CA LEU A 252 15.80 -8.21 -8.09
C LEU A 252 16.73 -7.34 -8.97
N SER A 253 16.44 -6.04 -9.03
CA SER A 253 17.15 -5.09 -9.90
C SER A 253 18.49 -4.60 -9.31
N GLY A 254 19.27 -3.85 -10.08
CA GLY A 254 20.69 -3.60 -9.83
C GLY A 254 21.05 -3.06 -8.44
N ASN A 255 20.25 -2.16 -7.85
CA ASN A 255 20.49 -1.64 -6.50
C ASN A 255 19.97 -2.56 -5.38
N ALA A 256 19.09 -3.51 -5.69
CA ALA A 256 18.59 -4.52 -4.77
C ALA A 256 19.41 -5.83 -4.82
N ARG A 257 20.17 -6.10 -5.89
CA ARG A 257 21.02 -7.30 -6.02
C ARG A 257 21.97 -7.59 -4.84
N PRO A 258 22.60 -6.60 -4.18
CA PRO A 258 23.41 -6.85 -2.98
C PRO A 258 22.66 -7.55 -1.83
N LEU A 259 21.32 -7.47 -1.81
CA LEU A 259 20.48 -8.19 -0.86
C LEU A 259 20.60 -9.71 -0.97
N LEU A 260 20.92 -10.23 -2.15
CA LEU A 260 21.10 -11.67 -2.37
C LEU A 260 22.37 -12.18 -1.69
N ALA A 261 23.50 -11.49 -1.84
CA ALA A 261 24.75 -11.78 -1.12
C ALA A 261 24.67 -11.48 0.39
N ALA A 262 23.70 -10.66 0.81
CA ALA A 262 23.39 -10.45 2.22
C ALA A 262 22.50 -11.55 2.82
N LEU A 263 21.60 -12.15 2.02
CA LEU A 263 20.77 -13.28 2.45
C LEU A 263 21.55 -14.60 2.48
N PHE A 264 22.49 -14.78 1.55
CA PHE A 264 23.28 -16.00 1.34
C PHE A 264 24.78 -15.69 1.48
N PRO A 265 25.27 -15.38 2.70
CA PRO A 265 26.61 -14.83 2.92
C PRO A 265 27.74 -15.85 2.81
N GLU A 266 27.42 -17.15 2.74
CA GLU A 266 28.38 -18.26 2.67
C GLU A 266 28.73 -18.64 1.21
N ASP A 267 27.93 -18.20 0.22
CA ASP A 267 28.01 -18.62 -1.18
C ASP A 267 28.52 -17.53 -2.15
N GLU A 268 29.50 -16.71 -1.75
CA GLU A 268 29.89 -15.48 -2.48
C GLU A 268 30.49 -15.65 -3.88
N ALA A 269 30.73 -16.89 -4.36
CA ALA A 269 31.47 -17.15 -5.60
C ALA A 269 30.73 -17.91 -6.72
N GLU A 270 29.95 -18.95 -6.41
CA GLU A 270 29.45 -19.88 -7.44
C GLU A 270 27.94 -19.77 -7.70
N ASN A 271 27.59 -19.08 -8.79
CA ASN A 271 26.27 -19.09 -9.44
C ASN A 271 25.06 -18.82 -8.51
N LEU A 272 24.82 -17.54 -8.24
CA LEU A 272 23.72 -17.01 -7.42
C LEU A 272 22.33 -17.58 -7.75
N ASP A 273 22.04 -17.83 -9.03
CA ASP A 273 20.74 -18.39 -9.48
C ASP A 273 20.60 -19.88 -9.14
N ALA A 274 21.70 -20.62 -9.03
CA ALA A 274 21.72 -21.99 -8.53
C ALA A 274 21.52 -22.03 -7.01
N ASN A 275 22.13 -21.09 -6.28
CA ASN A 275 22.00 -21.03 -4.81
C ASN A 275 20.61 -20.55 -4.38
N LEU A 276 19.99 -19.63 -5.13
CA LEU A 276 18.57 -19.29 -4.97
C LEU A 276 17.67 -20.53 -5.14
N LYS A 277 17.91 -21.37 -6.15
CA LYS A 277 17.17 -22.64 -6.34
C LYS A 277 17.46 -23.66 -5.23
N ARG A 278 18.71 -23.74 -4.75
CA ARG A 278 19.12 -24.60 -3.63
C ARG A 278 18.42 -24.19 -2.33
N TYR A 279 18.41 -22.89 -1.99
CA TYR A 279 17.70 -22.34 -0.84
C TYR A 279 16.17 -22.47 -0.97
N ALA A 280 15.63 -22.37 -2.19
CA ALA A 280 14.21 -22.60 -2.46
C ALA A 280 13.79 -24.08 -2.30
N GLY A 281 14.72 -25.02 -2.50
CA GLY A 281 14.57 -26.43 -2.15
C GLY A 281 14.96 -26.77 -0.71
N ASP A 282 15.70 -25.92 -0.01
CA ASP A 282 16.10 -26.18 1.37
C ASP A 282 14.93 -25.94 2.33
N ALA A 283 14.38 -27.03 2.86
CA ALA A 283 13.32 -27.04 3.86
C ALA A 283 13.75 -26.52 5.25
N ARG A 284 14.98 -25.98 5.40
CA ARG A 284 15.54 -25.47 6.65
C ARG A 284 15.53 -23.95 6.79
N SER A 285 14.87 -23.18 5.94
CA SER A 285 14.89 -21.70 6.05
C SER A 285 13.53 -21.05 5.77
N ARG A 286 13.33 -19.83 6.28
CA ARG A 286 12.12 -18.99 6.07
C ARG A 286 12.50 -17.53 5.88
N LEU A 287 11.84 -16.84 4.94
CA LEU A 287 12.14 -15.45 4.57
C LEU A 287 11.01 -14.50 5.01
N TYR A 288 11.25 -13.72 6.05
CA TYR A 288 10.37 -12.66 6.50
C TYR A 288 10.79 -11.31 5.94
N PHE A 289 9.82 -10.41 5.77
CA PHE A 289 10.04 -9.07 5.26
C PHE A 289 9.38 -8.03 6.18
N SER A 290 10.04 -6.88 6.35
CA SER A 290 9.50 -5.74 7.08
C SER A 290 9.80 -4.42 6.40
N TYR A 291 8.79 -3.55 6.41
CA TYR A 291 8.92 -2.13 6.17
C TYR A 291 8.62 -1.40 7.48
N THR A 292 9.64 -0.82 8.11
CA THR A 292 9.55 -0.21 9.46
C THR A 292 10.15 1.19 9.50
N ASN A 293 9.51 2.06 10.29
CA ASN A 293 9.92 3.44 10.55
C ASN A 293 10.38 3.65 12.01
N LYS A 294 10.66 2.59 12.80
CA LYS A 294 11.08 2.73 14.21
C LYS A 294 12.03 1.64 14.72
N SER A 295 11.73 0.35 14.51
CA SER A 295 12.41 -0.71 15.28
C SER A 295 12.48 -2.06 14.58
N ALA A 296 13.60 -2.26 13.89
CA ALA A 296 14.09 -3.52 13.31
C ALA A 296 13.95 -4.74 14.23
N SER A 297 14.39 -4.65 15.48
CA SER A 297 14.47 -5.80 16.40
C SER A 297 13.11 -6.39 16.79
N ARG A 298 12.06 -5.57 16.92
CA ARG A 298 10.74 -6.04 17.41
C ARG A 298 10.20 -7.20 16.59
N PHE A 299 10.27 -7.11 15.26
CA PHE A 299 9.76 -8.17 14.39
C PHE A 299 10.54 -9.46 14.56
N ALA A 300 11.86 -9.38 14.70
CA ALA A 300 12.73 -10.54 14.88
C ALA A 300 12.46 -11.28 16.21
N LEU A 301 12.23 -10.54 17.29
CA LEU A 301 11.92 -11.12 18.60
C LEU A 301 10.52 -11.74 18.65
N VAL A 302 9.53 -11.12 18.00
CA VAL A 302 8.20 -11.71 17.78
C VAL A 302 8.27 -12.97 16.90
N LEU A 303 9.10 -12.95 15.85
CA LEU A 303 9.32 -14.10 14.96
C LEU A 303 10.04 -15.25 15.66
N ALA A 304 10.92 -14.98 16.63
CA ALA A 304 11.57 -16.03 17.41
C ALA A 304 10.57 -16.86 18.21
N GLU A 305 9.51 -16.25 18.78
CA GLU A 305 8.40 -17.01 19.38
C GLU A 305 7.50 -17.67 18.32
N PHE A 306 7.15 -16.96 17.24
CA PHE A 306 6.29 -17.50 16.17
C PHE A 306 6.90 -18.76 15.53
N GLU A 307 8.20 -18.77 15.27
CA GLU A 307 8.96 -19.93 14.77
C GLU A 307 9.49 -20.85 15.88
N LYS A 308 9.06 -20.72 17.15
CA LYS A 308 9.62 -21.49 18.28
C LYS A 308 9.57 -23.01 18.08
N ALA A 309 8.50 -23.53 17.49
CA ALA A 309 8.35 -24.94 17.15
C ALA A 309 9.05 -25.35 15.84
N GLY A 310 9.50 -24.36 15.03
CA GLY A 310 10.19 -24.57 13.77
C GLY A 310 11.70 -24.80 13.96
N LYS A 311 12.25 -25.70 13.14
CA LYS A 311 13.70 -25.92 12.97
C LYS A 311 14.29 -25.11 11.81
N HIS A 312 13.56 -24.13 11.30
CA HIS A 312 13.99 -23.30 10.17
C HIS A 312 14.87 -22.14 10.65
N ASP A 313 15.96 -21.87 9.95
CA ASP A 313 16.64 -20.59 9.95
C ASP A 313 15.65 -19.48 9.56
N VAL A 314 15.70 -18.36 10.29
CA VAL A 314 14.77 -17.25 10.15
C VAL A 314 15.53 -16.06 9.57
N HIS A 315 15.37 -15.81 8.28
CA HIS A 315 15.95 -14.66 7.60
C HIS A 315 14.92 -13.52 7.59
N VAL A 316 15.29 -12.32 8.06
CA VAL A 316 14.38 -11.18 8.16
C VAL A 316 14.98 -9.99 7.42
N VAL A 317 14.45 -9.69 6.23
CA VAL A 317 14.84 -8.49 5.46
C VAL A 317 14.05 -7.30 5.96
N GLN A 318 14.75 -6.20 6.27
CA GLN A 318 14.19 -5.05 6.94
C GLN A 318 14.60 -3.76 6.24
N ILE A 319 13.61 -3.02 5.72
CA ILE A 319 13.84 -1.66 5.23
C ILE A 319 13.64 -0.71 6.41
N CYS A 320 14.71 0.01 6.76
CA CYS A 320 14.70 1.01 7.83
C CYS A 320 15.26 2.35 7.31
N PRO A 321 14.40 3.33 6.96
CA PRO A 321 14.84 4.65 6.50
C PRO A 321 15.64 5.44 7.55
N GLU A 322 15.47 5.14 8.85
CA GLU A 322 16.08 5.89 9.95
C GLU A 322 17.59 5.65 10.14
N PHE A 323 18.18 4.63 9.49
CA PHE A 323 19.62 4.30 9.60
C PHE A 323 20.59 5.42 9.16
N TRP A 324 20.06 6.51 8.61
CA TRP A 324 20.80 7.65 8.05
C TRP A 324 20.72 8.91 8.92
N ASN A 325 20.05 8.87 10.08
CA ASN A 325 20.02 9.98 11.03
C ASN A 325 20.87 9.66 12.27
N PRO A 326 22.01 10.35 12.49
CA PRO A 326 22.85 10.13 13.67
C PRO A 326 22.13 10.27 15.01
N LYS A 327 21.02 11.04 15.08
CA LYS A 327 20.20 11.17 16.31
C LYS A 327 19.39 9.91 16.64
N PHE A 328 19.23 8.98 15.70
CA PHE A 328 18.53 7.70 15.88
C PHE A 328 19.45 6.46 15.77
N ALA A 329 20.74 6.67 15.50
CA ALA A 329 21.78 5.62 15.48
C ALA A 329 21.96 4.87 16.82
N LEU A 330 21.34 5.36 17.90
CA LEU A 330 21.18 4.65 19.19
C LEU A 330 20.68 3.19 19.04
N ASN A 331 19.85 2.92 18.01
CA ASN A 331 19.39 1.55 17.69
C ASN A 331 20.54 0.58 17.40
N ARG A 332 21.67 1.03 16.81
CA ARG A 332 22.80 0.14 16.49
C ARG A 332 23.48 -0.39 17.76
N ASN A 333 23.62 0.47 18.76
CA ASN A 333 24.17 0.08 20.07
C ASN A 333 23.16 -0.78 20.85
N TRP A 334 21.87 -0.44 20.87
CA TRP A 334 20.89 -1.26 21.60
C TRP A 334 20.73 -2.66 20.99
N LEU A 335 20.75 -2.77 19.65
CA LEU A 335 20.69 -4.06 18.98
C LEU A 335 22.00 -4.85 19.22
N VAL A 336 23.17 -4.32 18.84
CA VAL A 336 24.43 -5.10 18.90
C VAL A 336 24.94 -5.33 20.33
N ALA A 337 24.79 -4.37 21.26
CA ALA A 337 25.20 -4.58 22.65
C ALA A 337 24.13 -5.33 23.45
N GLY A 338 22.84 -4.95 23.34
CA GLY A 338 21.74 -5.58 24.08
C GLY A 338 21.53 -7.05 23.69
N LEU A 339 21.75 -7.43 22.42
CA LEU A 339 21.73 -8.84 21.99
C LEU A 339 22.84 -9.68 22.64
N THR A 340 23.92 -9.08 23.14
CA THR A 340 24.98 -9.82 23.85
C THR A 340 24.72 -10.02 25.34
N GLU A 341 23.70 -9.38 25.92
CA GLU A 341 23.31 -9.52 27.33
C GLU A 341 22.59 -10.86 27.59
N GLU A 342 22.87 -11.50 28.73
CA GLU A 342 22.36 -12.85 29.05
C GLU A 342 20.84 -13.02 28.93
N PRO A 343 19.97 -12.10 29.39
CA PRO A 343 18.52 -12.35 29.34
C PRO A 343 17.99 -12.44 27.91
N LEU A 344 18.61 -11.73 26.96
CA LEU A 344 18.22 -11.79 25.55
C LEU A 344 18.82 -13.01 24.84
N ARG A 345 20.04 -13.44 25.20
CA ARG A 345 20.58 -14.74 24.74
C ARG A 345 19.72 -15.90 25.23
N GLY A 346 19.38 -15.93 26.52
CA GLY A 346 18.51 -16.93 27.13
C GLY A 346 17.13 -16.96 26.48
N TYR A 347 16.51 -15.79 26.28
CA TYR A 347 15.24 -15.67 25.55
C TYR A 347 15.30 -16.28 24.14
N LEU A 348 16.39 -16.07 23.40
CA LEU A 348 16.57 -16.62 22.05
C LEU A 348 16.85 -18.13 22.08
N ALA A 349 17.65 -18.62 23.03
CA ALA A 349 17.91 -20.04 23.25
C ALA A 349 16.63 -20.82 23.62
N GLU A 350 15.78 -20.29 24.52
CA GLU A 350 14.43 -20.81 24.82
C GLU A 350 13.52 -20.95 23.58
N ARG A 351 13.85 -20.26 22.49
CA ARG A 351 13.13 -20.23 21.22
C ARG A 351 13.82 -21.03 20.12
N GLY A 352 14.84 -21.81 20.49
CA GLY A 352 15.58 -22.69 19.59
C GLY A 352 16.56 -21.97 18.67
N VAL A 353 16.90 -20.70 18.95
CA VAL A 353 17.90 -19.94 18.20
C VAL A 353 19.27 -20.16 18.83
N GLY A 354 20.19 -20.76 18.07
CA GLY A 354 21.59 -20.98 18.49
C GLY A 354 22.48 -19.80 18.11
N ARG A 355 22.28 -19.25 16.91
CA ARG A 355 23.13 -18.23 16.31
C ARG A 355 22.32 -17.05 15.80
N VAL A 356 22.83 -15.83 15.98
CA VAL A 356 22.23 -14.63 15.40
C VAL A 356 23.24 -13.95 14.49
N GLU A 357 22.82 -13.62 13.28
CA GLU A 357 23.60 -12.88 12.30
C GLU A 357 22.92 -11.54 11.98
N LEU A 358 23.71 -10.48 11.83
CA LEU A 358 23.27 -9.15 11.40
C LEU A 358 24.09 -8.75 10.17
N THR A 359 23.41 -8.45 9.08
CA THR A 359 24.00 -7.91 7.85
C THR A 359 23.39 -6.54 7.55
N GLU A 360 24.21 -5.49 7.62
CA GLU A 360 23.84 -4.13 7.24
C GLU A 360 24.23 -3.87 5.78
N LEU A 361 23.30 -3.30 5.01
CA LEU A 361 23.48 -2.82 3.63
C LEU A 361 23.26 -1.30 3.56
N PRO A 362 24.31 -0.50 3.82
CA PRO A 362 24.27 0.95 3.62
C PRO A 362 24.15 1.29 2.13
N ALA A 363 23.44 2.38 1.81
CA ALA A 363 23.27 2.82 0.43
C ALA A 363 24.55 3.38 -0.23
N GLU A 364 25.55 3.81 0.55
CA GLU A 364 26.76 4.50 0.07
C GLU A 364 28.02 3.99 0.82
N SER A 365 28.02 2.73 1.28
CA SER A 365 29.18 2.10 1.93
C SER A 365 29.16 0.58 1.75
N SER A 366 30.28 -0.10 2.06
CA SER A 366 30.36 -1.56 2.03
C SER A 366 29.36 -2.22 2.98
N MET A 367 28.90 -3.42 2.60
CA MET A 367 28.16 -4.32 3.49
C MET A 367 28.95 -4.58 4.79
N VAL A 368 28.26 -4.61 5.93
CA VAL A 368 28.86 -4.93 7.23
C VAL A 368 28.15 -6.16 7.79
N ARG A 369 28.90 -7.15 8.27
CA ARG A 369 28.37 -8.35 8.93
C ARG A 369 28.85 -8.44 10.37
N SER A 370 28.00 -8.92 11.27
CA SER A 370 28.35 -9.33 12.63
C SER A 370 27.50 -10.52 13.07
N SER A 371 27.96 -11.31 14.05
CA SER A 371 27.20 -12.43 14.60
C SER A 371 27.58 -12.71 16.04
N PHE A 372 26.70 -13.40 16.77
CA PHE A 372 27.01 -13.96 18.09
C PHE A 372 26.19 -15.24 18.35
N GLU A 373 26.68 -16.05 19.27
CA GLU A 373 26.03 -17.28 19.71
C GLU A 373 25.20 -17.05 20.99
N THR A 374 24.03 -17.67 21.09
CA THR A 374 23.16 -17.62 22.28
C THR A 374 23.63 -18.56 23.39
N GLY A 375 24.44 -19.57 23.05
CA GLY A 375 24.84 -20.66 23.94
C GLY A 375 24.05 -21.96 23.74
N LEU A 376 23.09 -22.00 22.81
CA LEU A 376 22.40 -23.23 22.40
C LEU A 376 23.12 -23.91 21.23
N GLU A 377 23.75 -25.05 21.50
CA GLU A 377 24.29 -25.96 20.47
C GLU A 377 23.16 -26.51 19.57
N ASP A 378 23.46 -26.72 18.28
CA ASP A 378 22.52 -27.15 17.22
C ASP A 378 21.22 -26.33 17.07
N GLY A 379 21.16 -25.12 17.63
CA GLY A 379 20.05 -24.18 17.45
C GLY A 379 20.03 -23.52 16.07
N LYS A 380 18.84 -23.17 15.57
CA LYS A 380 18.66 -22.51 14.26
C LYS A 380 19.26 -21.09 14.24
N ARG A 381 19.54 -20.56 13.05
CA ARG A 381 19.99 -19.18 12.88
C ARG A 381 18.84 -18.19 12.82
N LEU A 382 19.02 -17.01 13.41
CA LEU A 382 18.19 -15.82 13.18
C LEU A 382 19.05 -14.77 12.44
N HIS A 383 18.79 -14.55 11.16
CA HIS A 383 19.56 -13.64 10.31
C HIS A 383 18.77 -12.36 10.03
N LEU A 384 19.28 -11.22 10.51
CA LEU A 384 18.73 -9.89 10.30
C LEU A 384 19.45 -9.19 9.15
N VAL A 385 18.75 -8.87 8.07
CA VAL A 385 19.32 -8.15 6.92
C VAL A 385 18.69 -6.78 6.81
N VAL A 386 19.42 -5.73 7.19
CA VAL A 386 18.92 -4.35 7.26
C VAL A 386 19.42 -3.55 6.06
N THR A 387 18.51 -2.98 5.28
CA THR A 387 18.83 -2.18 4.09
C THR A 387 18.16 -0.80 4.11
N ALA A 388 18.85 0.21 3.60
CA ALA A 388 18.38 1.59 3.63
C ALA A 388 17.51 2.01 2.43
N ARG A 389 17.75 1.44 1.23
CA ARG A 389 17.11 1.90 -0.02
C ARG A 389 17.00 0.75 -1.05
N ILE A 390 15.77 0.38 -1.42
CA ILE A 390 15.49 -0.41 -2.63
C ILE A 390 14.45 0.31 -3.51
N GLY A 391 14.33 -0.09 -4.78
CA GLY A 391 13.26 0.39 -5.66
C GLY A 391 11.90 -0.15 -5.23
N HIS A 392 10.81 0.60 -5.46
CA HIS A 392 9.46 0.12 -5.10
C HIS A 392 9.06 -1.17 -5.83
N ALA A 393 9.47 -1.33 -7.10
CA ALA A 393 9.28 -2.59 -7.84
C ALA A 393 10.03 -3.78 -7.21
N ASP A 394 11.15 -3.54 -6.53
CA ASP A 394 11.89 -4.58 -5.80
C ASP A 394 11.31 -4.82 -4.40
N LEU A 395 10.74 -3.81 -3.75
CA LEU A 395 9.92 -3.98 -2.54
C LEU A 395 8.74 -4.92 -2.80
N LEU A 396 8.04 -4.75 -3.92
CA LEU A 396 6.95 -5.66 -4.32
C LEU A 396 7.44 -7.10 -4.51
N LYS A 397 8.66 -7.31 -5.05
CA LYS A 397 9.27 -8.65 -5.15
C LYS A 397 9.55 -9.26 -3.77
N LEU A 398 9.99 -8.46 -2.78
CA LEU A 398 10.18 -8.94 -1.41
C LEU A 398 8.86 -9.26 -0.69
N VAL A 399 7.79 -8.48 -0.95
CA VAL A 399 6.44 -8.82 -0.46
C VAL A 399 5.96 -10.13 -1.07
N ARG A 400 6.22 -10.39 -2.36
CA ARG A 400 5.89 -11.67 -3.02
C ARG A 400 6.77 -12.82 -2.50
N ALA A 401 8.06 -12.61 -2.29
CA ALA A 401 9.00 -13.64 -1.84
C ALA A 401 8.85 -14.05 -0.37
N SER A 402 8.36 -13.15 0.50
CA SER A 402 8.31 -13.42 1.94
C SER A 402 7.25 -14.46 2.35
N GLU A 403 7.37 -14.97 3.58
CA GLU A 403 6.35 -15.77 4.24
C GLU A 403 5.02 -15.02 4.42
N PRO A 404 3.92 -15.71 4.79
CA PRO A 404 2.60 -15.08 4.97
C PRO A 404 2.53 -13.99 6.06
N VAL A 405 3.51 -13.90 6.97
CA VAL A 405 3.55 -12.86 8.02
C VAL A 405 4.52 -11.74 7.63
N MET A 406 4.09 -10.48 7.76
CA MET A 406 4.89 -9.29 7.42
C MET A 406 4.69 -8.18 8.46
N MET A 407 5.75 -7.44 8.81
CA MET A 407 5.61 -6.21 9.63
C MET A 407 5.61 -4.94 8.76
N THR A 408 4.62 -4.08 8.96
CA THR A 408 4.40 -2.84 8.18
C THR A 408 4.22 -1.62 9.07
N THR A 409 4.84 -0.49 8.71
CA THR A 409 4.45 0.86 9.16
C THR A 409 3.82 1.68 8.03
N GLY A 410 2.67 2.28 8.31
CA GLY A 410 2.03 3.26 7.45
C GLY A 410 1.17 2.67 6.31
N ASN A 411 0.50 3.57 5.60
CA ASN A 411 -0.65 3.23 4.76
C ASN A 411 -0.27 2.36 3.55
N GLN A 412 0.72 2.79 2.77
CA GLN A 412 1.11 2.12 1.52
C GLN A 412 1.56 0.66 1.72
N SER A 413 2.50 0.43 2.63
CA SER A 413 3.06 -0.91 2.91
C SER A 413 2.00 -1.88 3.44
N THR A 414 1.06 -1.38 4.26
CA THR A 414 -0.08 -2.16 4.76
C THR A 414 -1.07 -2.52 3.63
N SER A 415 -1.24 -1.66 2.63
CA SER A 415 -2.12 -1.86 1.46
C SER A 415 -1.55 -2.92 0.54
N GLU A 416 -0.25 -2.88 0.30
CA GLU A 416 0.50 -3.87 -0.47
C GLU A 416 0.53 -5.23 0.25
N ALA A 417 0.79 -5.25 1.56
CA ALA A 417 0.74 -6.47 2.36
C ALA A 417 -0.66 -7.13 2.34
N LEU A 418 -1.74 -6.35 2.47
CA LEU A 418 -3.10 -6.88 2.31
C LEU A 418 -3.37 -7.37 0.90
N ALA A 419 -2.98 -6.64 -0.15
CA ALA A 419 -3.19 -7.06 -1.53
C ALA A 419 -2.49 -8.40 -1.84
N ALA A 420 -1.32 -8.65 -1.24
CA ALA A 420 -0.60 -9.93 -1.28
C ALA A 420 -1.13 -11.00 -0.30
N GLY A 421 -2.24 -10.75 0.41
CA GLY A 421 -2.89 -11.69 1.32
C GLY A 421 -2.20 -11.90 2.67
N LYS A 422 -1.22 -11.07 3.04
CA LYS A 422 -0.37 -11.27 4.23
C LYS A 422 -1.11 -11.03 5.54
N THR A 423 -0.79 -11.83 6.56
CA THR A 423 -1.04 -11.51 7.97
C THR A 423 -0.07 -10.41 8.40
N ILE A 424 -0.61 -9.29 8.87
CA ILE A 424 0.16 -8.10 9.17
C ILE A 424 0.43 -8.00 10.67
N LEU A 425 1.68 -7.74 11.04
CA LEU A 425 2.05 -7.13 12.32
C LEU A 425 2.17 -5.62 12.09
N TYR A 426 1.17 -4.83 12.50
CA TYR A 426 1.21 -3.38 12.32
C TYR A 426 2.01 -2.71 13.44
N GLU A 427 3.13 -2.06 13.10
CA GLU A 427 3.91 -1.26 14.06
C GLU A 427 3.26 0.12 14.24
N SER A 428 2.74 0.38 15.44
CA SER A 428 2.17 1.67 15.80
C SER A 428 3.28 2.68 16.08
N ILE A 429 3.23 3.86 15.45
CA ILE A 429 4.25 4.92 15.62
C ILE A 429 4.08 5.74 16.92
N GLY A 430 3.44 5.17 17.95
CA GLY A 430 3.29 5.77 19.29
C GLY A 430 2.19 6.83 19.41
N MET A 431 1.48 7.11 18.32
CA MET A 431 0.38 8.07 18.25
C MET A 431 -0.95 7.36 18.45
N GLU A 432 -1.89 7.94 19.22
CA GLU A 432 -3.24 7.38 19.47
C GLU A 432 -3.97 7.00 18.17
N GLN A 433 -3.75 7.79 17.12
CA GLN A 433 -4.29 7.59 15.78
C GLN A 433 -3.78 6.30 15.11
N SER A 434 -2.54 5.90 15.39
CA SER A 434 -1.96 4.65 14.89
C SER A 434 -2.44 3.44 15.69
N TRP A 435 -2.77 3.63 16.97
CA TRP A 435 -3.46 2.62 17.78
C TRP A 435 -4.91 2.40 17.31
N ALA A 436 -5.66 3.48 17.06
CA ALA A 436 -7.01 3.40 16.50
C ALA A 436 -7.03 2.74 15.11
N PHE A 437 -6.05 3.05 14.24
CA PHE A 437 -5.84 2.36 12.96
C PHE A 437 -5.62 0.86 13.15
N CYS A 438 -4.66 0.50 14.00
CA CYS A 438 -4.27 -0.87 14.32
C CYS A 438 -5.49 -1.71 14.74
N ARG A 439 -6.28 -1.21 15.69
CA ARG A 439 -7.53 -1.86 16.15
C ARG A 439 -8.53 -2.05 15.02
N SER A 440 -8.79 -1.02 14.23
CA SER A 440 -9.80 -1.10 13.16
C SER A 440 -9.41 -2.07 12.04
N LEU A 441 -8.11 -2.15 11.71
CA LEU A 441 -7.58 -3.15 10.76
C LEU A 441 -7.85 -4.58 11.26
N TYR A 442 -7.44 -4.90 12.49
CA TYR A 442 -7.65 -6.23 13.07
C TYR A 442 -9.14 -6.56 13.31
N GLN A 443 -9.95 -5.58 13.73
CA GLN A 443 -11.41 -5.73 13.86
C GLN A 443 -12.09 -5.97 12.50
N GLY A 444 -11.63 -5.28 11.45
CA GLY A 444 -12.05 -5.53 10.07
C GLY A 444 -11.74 -6.97 9.63
N ALA A 445 -10.57 -7.47 10.01
CA ALA A 445 -10.16 -8.86 9.82
C ALA A 445 -10.78 -9.86 10.81
N ARG A 446 -11.72 -9.41 11.67
CA ARG A 446 -12.45 -10.22 12.67
C ARG A 446 -11.55 -10.98 13.65
N VAL A 447 -10.39 -10.40 13.98
CA VAL A 447 -9.47 -10.92 15.00
C VAL A 447 -10.07 -10.72 16.40
N ASP A 448 -9.88 -11.70 17.30
CA ASP A 448 -10.35 -11.62 18.69
C ASP A 448 -9.68 -10.43 19.43
N PRO A 449 -10.44 -9.60 20.16
CA PRO A 449 -9.90 -8.44 20.88
C PRO A 449 -8.72 -8.74 21.82
N ARG A 450 -8.59 -9.96 22.33
CA ARG A 450 -7.45 -10.42 23.16
C ARG A 450 -6.17 -10.45 22.35
N GLU A 451 -6.21 -11.00 21.14
CA GLU A 451 -5.05 -11.07 20.25
C GLU A 451 -4.65 -9.69 19.72
N ILE A 452 -5.64 -8.80 19.50
CA ILE A 452 -5.39 -7.37 19.24
C ILE A 452 -4.63 -6.74 20.41
N ALA A 453 -5.10 -6.93 21.65
CA ALA A 453 -4.50 -6.33 22.84
C ALA A 453 -3.05 -6.80 23.10
N ARG A 454 -2.74 -8.07 22.80
CA ARG A 454 -1.38 -8.65 22.84
C ARG A 454 -0.45 -7.97 21.83
N ILE A 455 -0.85 -7.95 20.56
CA ILE A 455 -0.07 -7.27 19.51
C ILE A 455 0.10 -5.78 19.84
N GLU A 456 -0.91 -5.14 20.42
CA GLU A 456 -0.79 -3.74 20.85
C GLU A 456 0.17 -3.51 22.01
N ALA A 457 0.53 -4.52 22.81
CA ALA A 457 1.47 -4.34 23.91
C ALA A 457 2.89 -4.02 23.39
N VAL A 458 3.33 -4.73 22.35
CA VAL A 458 4.67 -4.64 21.73
C VAL A 458 5.10 -3.21 21.39
N SER A 459 4.23 -2.40 20.77
CA SER A 459 4.59 -1.02 20.43
C SER A 459 4.24 0.00 21.53
N ARG A 460 3.48 -0.38 22.58
CA ARG A 460 3.16 0.49 23.73
C ARG A 460 4.32 0.56 24.72
N ASP A 461 4.97 -0.58 24.98
CA ASP A 461 6.00 -0.68 26.01
C ASP A 461 7.29 0.06 25.60
N TYR A 462 7.73 -0.14 24.36
CA TYR A 462 8.93 0.52 23.82
C TYR A 462 8.84 2.05 23.87
N ASP A 463 7.68 2.65 23.53
CA ASP A 463 7.53 4.11 23.54
C ASP A 463 7.48 4.67 24.98
N ARG A 464 7.22 3.85 26.01
CA ARG A 464 7.47 4.22 27.42
C ARG A 464 8.96 4.24 27.76
N VAL A 465 9.70 3.19 27.37
CA VAL A 465 11.15 3.12 27.60
C VAL A 465 11.91 4.23 26.87
N ARG A 466 11.43 4.68 25.70
CA ARG A 466 12.00 5.85 25.00
C ARG A 466 11.88 7.16 25.81
N ALA A 467 11.06 7.20 26.86
CA ALA A 467 10.97 8.33 27.81
C ALA A 467 11.80 8.14 29.10
N VAL A 468 12.48 6.99 29.28
CA VAL A 468 13.31 6.66 30.46
C VAL A 468 14.74 6.34 30.01
N PRO A 469 15.65 7.33 29.91
CA PRO A 469 16.95 7.16 29.24
C PRO A 469 17.94 6.15 29.83
N HIS A 470 17.64 5.53 30.98
CA HIS A 470 18.61 4.81 31.82
C HIS A 470 18.10 3.45 32.37
N SER A 471 16.98 2.90 31.88
CA SER A 471 16.52 1.57 32.30
C SER A 471 17.43 0.46 31.75
N LYS A 472 17.92 -0.41 32.63
CA LYS A 472 18.69 -1.63 32.27
C LYS A 472 17.83 -2.89 32.07
N GLU A 473 16.52 -2.80 32.28
CA GLU A 473 15.61 -3.90 32.00
C GLU A 473 15.41 -4.00 30.48
N LEU A 474 15.41 -5.23 29.95
CA LEU A 474 15.10 -5.52 28.54
C LEU A 474 13.58 -5.52 28.35
N PRO A 475 12.99 -4.49 27.71
CA PRO A 475 11.53 -4.35 27.64
C PRO A 475 10.89 -5.34 26.67
N GLY A 476 9.61 -5.59 26.89
CA GLY A 476 8.75 -6.27 25.92
C GLY A 476 8.99 -7.77 25.70
N LEU A 477 9.89 -8.46 26.41
CA LEU A 477 10.17 -9.90 26.15
C LEU A 477 8.91 -10.77 26.22
N LYS A 478 8.05 -10.52 27.22
CA LYS A 478 6.76 -11.20 27.38
C LYS A 478 5.78 -10.79 26.26
N GLU A 479 5.75 -9.51 25.93
CA GLU A 479 4.87 -8.91 24.93
C GLU A 479 5.22 -9.39 23.51
N PHE A 480 6.50 -9.59 23.19
CA PHE A 480 6.96 -10.22 21.95
C PHE A 480 6.47 -11.67 21.86
N ALA A 481 6.50 -12.42 22.98
CA ALA A 481 5.99 -13.79 23.01
C ALA A 481 4.45 -13.84 22.87
N GLU A 482 3.73 -13.00 23.61
CA GLU A 482 2.27 -12.88 23.47
C GLU A 482 1.85 -12.46 22.05
N ALA A 483 2.60 -11.58 21.39
CA ALA A 483 2.34 -11.20 20.00
C ALA A 483 2.72 -12.29 18.98
N GLY A 484 3.78 -13.06 19.21
CA GLY A 484 4.13 -14.21 18.35
C GLY A 484 3.04 -15.28 18.38
N GLN A 485 2.51 -15.57 19.57
CA GLN A 485 1.37 -16.47 19.76
C GLN A 485 0.08 -15.91 19.12
N ALA A 486 -0.18 -14.61 19.27
CA ALA A 486 -1.31 -13.94 18.62
C ALA A 486 -1.25 -14.04 17.09
N LEU A 487 -0.08 -13.84 16.47
CA LEU A 487 0.10 -13.97 15.02
C LEU A 487 -0.15 -15.41 14.53
N ALA A 488 0.24 -16.44 15.30
CA ALA A 488 -0.07 -17.83 14.99
C ALA A 488 -1.59 -18.10 14.99
N VAL A 489 -2.32 -17.59 15.99
CA VAL A 489 -3.80 -17.69 16.07
C VAL A 489 -4.46 -16.95 14.89
N ILE A 490 -4.00 -15.74 14.55
CA ILE A 490 -4.54 -14.94 13.46
C ILE A 490 -4.32 -15.61 12.09
N LEU A 491 -3.14 -16.19 11.88
CA LEU A 491 -2.80 -16.90 10.64
C LEU A 491 -3.61 -18.21 10.51
N GLY A 492 -3.72 -19.01 11.57
CA GLY A 492 -4.52 -20.24 11.59
C GLY A 492 -6.01 -20.00 11.33
N ASN A 493 -6.56 -18.88 11.83
CA ASN A 493 -7.93 -18.46 11.52
C ASN A 493 -8.13 -17.89 10.10
N GLN A 494 -7.05 -17.72 9.32
CA GLN A 494 -7.02 -17.10 8.00
C GLN A 494 -7.67 -15.70 7.96
N SER A 495 -7.64 -14.96 9.08
CA SER A 495 -8.31 -13.66 9.23
C SER A 495 -7.91 -12.66 8.15
N PHE A 496 -6.61 -12.52 7.89
CA PHE A 496 -6.08 -11.55 6.93
C PHE A 496 -6.29 -11.94 5.46
N PRO A 497 -6.02 -13.19 5.01
CA PRO A 497 -6.39 -13.64 3.68
C PRO A 497 -7.87 -13.39 3.36
N ARG A 498 -8.78 -13.81 4.25
CA ARG A 498 -10.24 -13.63 4.09
C ARG A 498 -10.64 -12.15 4.13
N PHE A 499 -9.98 -11.33 4.93
CA PHE A 499 -10.18 -9.88 4.94
C PHE A 499 -9.74 -9.23 3.63
N SER A 500 -8.56 -9.60 3.13
CA SER A 500 -8.03 -9.14 1.83
C SER A 500 -9.02 -9.43 0.70
N ASP A 501 -9.57 -10.65 0.64
CA ASP A 501 -10.56 -11.04 -0.37
C ASP A 501 -11.84 -10.19 -0.35
N VAL A 502 -12.30 -9.79 0.84
CA VAL A 502 -13.52 -8.99 1.05
C VAL A 502 -13.25 -7.49 0.88
N ALA A 503 -12.06 -7.02 1.30
CA ALA A 503 -11.59 -5.65 1.14
C ALA A 503 -11.28 -5.34 -0.33
N ALA A 504 -10.68 -6.28 -1.07
CA ALA A 504 -10.44 -6.18 -2.50
C ALA A 504 -11.74 -6.13 -3.32
N ALA A 505 -12.82 -6.75 -2.84
CA ALA A 505 -14.12 -6.65 -3.48
C ALA A 505 -14.78 -5.28 -3.20
N GLY A 506 -15.04 -4.96 -1.93
CA GLY A 506 -15.85 -3.78 -1.56
C GLY A 506 -15.07 -2.47 -1.39
N LYS A 507 -13.73 -2.49 -1.34
CA LYS A 507 -12.87 -1.34 -1.06
C LYS A 507 -11.58 -1.33 -1.91
N ASP A 508 -11.68 -1.64 -3.20
CA ASP A 508 -10.59 -1.38 -4.14
C ASP A 508 -10.50 0.12 -4.44
N LEU A 509 -9.34 0.75 -4.16
CA LEU A 509 -9.17 2.18 -4.34
C LEU A 509 -8.95 2.55 -5.82
N SER A 510 -8.20 1.74 -6.57
CA SER A 510 -8.00 1.90 -8.02
C SER A 510 -9.34 1.88 -8.76
N ARG A 511 -10.16 0.86 -8.50
CA ARG A 511 -11.48 0.68 -9.13
C ARG A 511 -12.47 1.74 -8.68
N TRP A 512 -12.43 2.18 -7.42
CA TRP A 512 -13.32 3.23 -6.93
C TRP A 512 -13.07 4.57 -7.63
N ILE A 513 -11.81 5.00 -7.74
CA ILE A 513 -11.45 6.24 -8.48
C ILE A 513 -11.95 6.14 -9.94
N SER A 514 -11.66 5.00 -10.56
CA SER A 514 -11.95 4.68 -11.95
C SER A 514 -13.45 4.70 -12.28
N GLY A 515 -14.23 3.87 -11.58
CA GLY A 515 -15.66 3.76 -11.79
C GLY A 515 -16.42 5.01 -11.34
N ARG A 516 -15.96 5.74 -10.32
CA ARG A 516 -16.55 7.01 -9.90
C ARG A 516 -16.41 8.11 -10.96
N TYR A 517 -15.32 8.10 -11.75
CA TYR A 517 -15.21 8.96 -12.93
C TYR A 517 -16.27 8.57 -13.97
N LEU A 518 -16.33 7.30 -14.36
CA LEU A 518 -17.26 6.78 -15.36
C LEU A 518 -18.73 7.04 -14.99
N ARG A 519 -19.13 6.74 -13.74
CA ARG A 519 -20.47 7.04 -13.19
C ARG A 519 -20.85 8.51 -13.34
N ARG A 520 -19.92 9.43 -13.06
CA ARG A 520 -20.12 10.89 -13.17
C ARG A 520 -20.22 11.37 -14.62
N THR A 521 -19.67 10.65 -15.58
CA THR A 521 -19.83 10.94 -17.02
C THR A 521 -21.16 10.37 -17.53
N LEU A 522 -21.49 9.14 -17.14
CA LEU A 522 -22.70 8.43 -17.57
C LEU A 522 -24.00 9.05 -17.02
N LEU A 523 -24.04 9.42 -15.74
CA LEU A 523 -25.19 10.09 -15.12
C LEU A 523 -25.39 11.56 -15.56
N LYS A 524 -24.64 12.06 -16.54
CA LYS A 524 -24.92 13.31 -17.25
C LYS A 524 -25.66 13.08 -18.59
N CYS A 525 -25.80 11.83 -19.04
CA CYS A 525 -26.40 11.46 -20.31
C CYS A 525 -27.90 11.12 -20.10
N PRO A 526 -28.84 11.90 -20.65
CA PRO A 526 -30.28 11.68 -20.43
C PRO A 526 -30.73 10.26 -20.82
N ASP A 527 -30.17 9.73 -21.92
CA ASP A 527 -30.52 8.43 -22.49
C ASP A 527 -30.18 7.23 -21.57
N PHE A 528 -29.29 7.45 -20.59
CA PHE A 528 -28.92 6.43 -19.60
C PHE A 528 -29.29 6.80 -18.17
N GLU A 529 -29.45 8.09 -17.82
CA GLU A 529 -29.58 8.54 -16.42
C GLU A 529 -30.69 7.80 -15.66
N GLN A 530 -31.91 7.70 -16.23
CA GLN A 530 -33.01 7.00 -15.56
C GLN A 530 -32.71 5.50 -15.38
N ARG A 531 -32.32 4.79 -16.46
CA ARG A 531 -32.00 3.34 -16.41
C ARG A 531 -30.89 3.05 -15.40
N LEU A 532 -29.87 3.90 -15.35
CA LEU A 532 -28.77 3.78 -14.39
C LEU A 532 -29.27 4.03 -12.96
N ARG A 533 -30.00 5.12 -12.69
CA ARG A 533 -30.55 5.40 -11.36
C ARG A 533 -31.48 4.30 -10.84
N GLU A 534 -32.34 3.75 -11.69
CA GLU A 534 -33.18 2.60 -11.33
C GLU A 534 -32.35 1.37 -10.98
N ALA A 535 -31.32 1.05 -11.77
CA ALA A 535 -30.46 -0.10 -11.53
C ALA A 535 -29.59 0.09 -10.28
N GLU A 536 -29.06 1.30 -10.04
CA GLU A 536 -28.40 1.67 -8.80
C GLU A 536 -29.33 1.50 -7.59
N GLN A 537 -30.61 1.89 -7.71
CA GLN A 537 -31.60 1.73 -6.63
C GLN A 537 -31.94 0.25 -6.36
N ARG A 538 -31.88 -0.63 -7.36
CA ARG A 538 -32.00 -2.10 -7.16
C ARG A 538 -30.79 -2.65 -6.38
N VAL A 539 -29.59 -2.13 -6.63
CA VAL A 539 -28.39 -2.47 -5.84
C VAL A 539 -28.49 -1.91 -4.41
N MET A 540 -28.93 -0.67 -4.23
CA MET A 540 -29.15 -0.04 -2.91
C MET A 540 -30.15 -0.82 -2.04
N THR A 541 -31.26 -1.25 -2.62
CA THR A 541 -32.31 -1.99 -1.89
C THR A 541 -32.01 -3.49 -1.77
N GLY A 542 -31.34 -4.08 -2.76
CA GLY A 542 -31.02 -5.51 -2.82
C GLY A 542 -29.67 -5.94 -2.24
N TYR A 543 -28.91 -5.03 -1.62
CA TYR A 543 -27.47 -5.12 -1.32
C TYR A 543 -26.94 -6.39 -0.61
N GLN A 544 -27.82 -7.18 0.02
CA GLN A 544 -27.48 -8.44 0.69
C GLN A 544 -27.33 -9.63 -0.28
N ARG A 545 -27.80 -9.47 -1.52
CA ARG A 545 -27.79 -10.49 -2.59
C ARG A 545 -26.56 -10.35 -3.47
N ALA A 546 -25.98 -11.47 -3.91
CA ALA A 546 -24.85 -11.46 -4.85
C ALA A 546 -25.31 -11.09 -6.27
N GLU A 547 -26.55 -11.47 -6.57
CA GLU A 547 -27.19 -11.45 -7.87
C GLU A 547 -27.36 -10.01 -8.38
N VAL A 548 -27.80 -9.08 -7.53
CA VAL A 548 -28.03 -7.67 -7.93
C VAL A 548 -26.74 -6.96 -8.37
N TYR A 549 -25.58 -7.39 -7.88
CA TYR A 549 -24.28 -6.86 -8.33
C TYR A 549 -23.90 -7.42 -9.69
N ALA A 550 -24.12 -8.72 -9.93
CA ALA A 550 -23.91 -9.33 -11.24
C ALA A 550 -24.88 -8.80 -12.31
N GLU A 551 -26.16 -8.61 -11.96
CA GLU A 551 -27.17 -7.95 -12.79
C GLU A 551 -26.75 -6.51 -13.15
N PHE A 552 -26.24 -5.74 -12.19
CA PHE A 552 -25.77 -4.36 -12.44
C PHE A 552 -24.55 -4.33 -13.36
N VAL A 553 -23.57 -5.21 -13.16
CA VAL A 553 -22.41 -5.36 -14.06
C VAL A 553 -22.87 -5.77 -15.47
N GLN A 554 -23.76 -6.75 -15.60
CA GLN A 554 -24.27 -7.18 -16.90
C GLN A 554 -25.08 -6.06 -17.59
N MET A 555 -25.83 -5.26 -16.83
CA MET A 555 -26.55 -4.09 -17.33
C MET A 555 -25.58 -3.01 -17.84
N LEU A 556 -24.46 -2.76 -17.15
CA LEU A 556 -23.41 -1.83 -17.59
C LEU A 556 -22.70 -2.34 -18.85
N LEU A 557 -22.33 -3.62 -18.89
CA LEU A 557 -21.69 -4.26 -20.05
C LEU A 557 -22.63 -4.39 -21.28
N THR A 558 -23.94 -4.15 -21.10
CA THR A 558 -24.96 -4.08 -22.16
C THR A 558 -25.47 -2.65 -22.41
N LEU A 559 -24.73 -1.63 -21.97
CA LEU A 559 -24.88 -0.29 -22.53
C LEU A 559 -24.39 -0.29 -23.98
N PRO A 560 -24.97 0.54 -24.86
CA PRO A 560 -24.44 0.76 -26.21
C PRO A 560 -22.95 1.13 -26.15
N ALA A 561 -22.14 0.40 -26.90
CA ALA A 561 -20.71 0.59 -27.07
C ALA A 561 -20.40 0.50 -28.56
N GLY A 562 -20.03 1.62 -29.18
CA GLY A 562 -19.83 1.76 -30.63
C GLY A 562 -18.42 2.16 -30.98
#